data_AF-A0A1J5NEZ2-F1
#
_entry.id   AF-A0A1J5NEZ2-F1
#
_cell.length_a   1.000
_cell.length_b   1.000
_cell.length_c   1.000
_cell.angle_alpha   90.00
_cell.angle_beta   90.00
_cell.angle_gamma   90.00
#
_symmetry.space_group_name_H-M   'P 1'
#
loop_
_entity.id
_entity.type
_entity.pdbx_description
1 polymer ?
#
loop_
_entity_poly.entity_id
_entity_poly.type
_entity_poly.pdbx_seq_one_letter_code
_entity_poly.pdbx_strand_id
1 'polypeptide(L)'
;MTFSMLFGLFLALFFIAFRMISKYRYATMSELKNRQNELETRHQSLRDQKRDLERDLVSKEQTLATLRSSQGDIRGITVADLEAVESDENEKVGRYLLNKGKITREQHERALKKMDILKMDYIGVCMALGFIDLETGNQAKKAGKLSTPSL
;
A
#
# COMPACT_ATOMS: atom_id res chain seq x y z
N MET A 1 80.28 -1.10 10.72
CA MET A 1 79.48 -0.52 9.61
C MET A 1 78.26 -1.36 9.24
N THR A 2 78.36 -2.68 9.18
CA THR A 2 77.25 -3.59 8.82
C THR A 2 76.02 -3.48 9.73
N PHE A 3 76.20 -3.42 11.06
CA PHE A 3 75.09 -3.28 12.02
C PHE A 3 74.27 -1.99 11.85
N SER A 4 74.92 -0.87 11.51
CA SER A 4 74.22 0.41 11.30
C SER A 4 73.40 0.40 10.00
N MET A 5 73.92 -0.24 8.94
CA MET A 5 73.15 -0.43 7.70
C MET A 5 71.96 -1.39 7.87
N LEU A 6 72.14 -2.47 8.64
CA LEU A 6 71.07 -3.43 8.94
C LEU A 6 69.95 -2.80 9.77
N PHE A 7 70.31 -1.94 10.74
CA PHE A 7 69.34 -1.20 11.55
C PHE A 7 68.56 -0.17 10.71
N GLY A 8 69.23 0.55 9.80
CA GLY A 8 68.57 1.48 8.88
C GLY A 8 67.58 0.78 7.94
N LEU A 9 67.92 -0.41 7.44
CA LEU A 9 67.04 -1.20 6.58
C LEU A 9 65.81 -1.71 7.35
N PHE A 10 65.97 -2.13 8.61
CA PHE A 10 64.85 -2.50 9.48
C PHE A 10 63.91 -1.33 9.77
N LEU A 11 64.45 -0.14 10.04
CA LEU A 11 63.65 1.08 10.24
C LEU A 11 62.87 1.47 8.98
N ALA A 12 63.47 1.37 7.80
CA ALA A 12 62.79 1.64 6.54
C ALA A 12 61.64 0.66 6.28
N LEU A 13 61.85 -0.64 6.51
CA LEU A 13 60.80 -1.65 6.39
C LEU A 13 59.66 -1.42 7.39
N PHE A 14 59.99 -1.09 8.65
CA PHE A 14 59.01 -0.78 9.67
C PHE A 14 58.14 0.44 9.28
N PHE A 15 58.76 1.50 8.75
CA PHE A 15 58.05 2.70 8.32
C PHE A 15 57.10 2.44 7.14
N ILE A 16 57.52 1.60 6.18
CA ILE A 16 56.69 1.18 5.05
C ILE A 16 55.49 0.36 5.53
N ALA A 17 55.72 -0.62 6.40
CA ALA A 17 54.66 -1.46 6.97
C ALA A 17 53.66 -0.62 7.79
N PHE A 18 54.17 0.31 8.61
CA PHE A 18 53.35 1.22 9.40
C PHE A 18 52.46 2.09 8.52
N ARG A 19 53.01 2.67 7.44
CA ARG A 19 52.22 3.45 6.48
C ARG A 19 51.14 2.63 5.77
N MET A 20 51.44 1.37 5.45
CA MET A 20 50.47 0.48 4.78
C MET A 20 49.30 0.15 5.71
N ILE A 21 49.58 -0.15 6.98
CA ILE A 21 48.57 -0.40 8.03
C ILE A 21 47.72 0.84 8.29
N SER A 22 48.34 2.03 8.37
CA SER A 22 47.60 3.27 8.55
C SER A 22 46.63 3.50 7.39
N LYS A 23 47.06 3.36 6.13
CA LYS A 23 46.17 3.53 4.96
C LYS A 23 44.99 2.56 4.98
N TYR A 24 45.23 1.30 5.31
CA TYR A 24 44.17 0.29 5.41
C TYR A 24 43.15 0.64 6.50
N ARG A 25 43.62 1.11 7.67
CA ARG A 25 42.75 1.57 8.76
C ARG A 25 41.94 2.81 8.39
N TYR A 26 42.53 3.76 7.68
CA TYR A 26 41.79 4.95 7.22
C TYR A 26 40.71 4.59 6.19
N ALA A 27 41.01 3.66 5.26
CA ALA A 27 40.05 3.21 4.27
C ALA A 27 38.86 2.49 4.92
N THR A 28 39.11 1.54 5.82
CA THR A 28 38.04 0.83 6.53
C THR A 28 37.22 1.75 7.42
N MET A 29 37.87 2.65 8.16
CA MET A 29 37.17 3.63 9.01
C MET A 29 36.30 4.59 8.18
N SER A 30 36.79 5.02 7.01
CA SER A 30 36.01 5.85 6.09
C SER A 30 34.80 5.10 5.53
N GLU A 31 34.95 3.82 5.19
CA GLU A 31 33.84 3.00 4.69
C GLU A 31 32.78 2.79 5.75
N LEU A 32 33.18 2.44 6.98
CA LEU A 32 32.29 2.30 8.13
C LEU A 32 31.55 3.61 8.44
N LYS A 33 32.26 4.75 8.39
CA LYS A 33 31.66 6.07 8.62
C LYS A 33 30.66 6.45 7.52
N ASN A 34 30.97 6.12 6.26
CA ASN A 34 30.05 6.34 5.15
C ASN A 34 28.79 5.49 5.29
N ARG A 35 28.93 4.20 5.66
CA ARG A 35 27.79 3.31 5.92
C ARG A 35 26.94 3.80 7.08
N GLN A 36 27.56 4.31 8.15
CA GLN A 36 26.84 4.86 9.29
C GLN A 36 26.04 6.11 8.89
N ASN A 37 26.65 7.04 8.16
CA ASN A 37 25.95 8.21 7.62
C ASN A 37 24.81 7.83 6.66
N GLU A 38 25.01 6.82 5.82
CA GLU A 38 23.97 6.34 4.91
C GLU A 38 22.80 5.73 5.69
N LEU A 39 23.08 4.95 6.74
CA LEU A 39 22.03 4.40 7.61
C LEU A 39 21.27 5.51 8.35
N GLU A 40 21.99 6.50 8.87
CA GLU A 40 21.41 7.62 9.60
C GLU A 40 20.51 8.47 8.71
N THR A 41 20.97 8.80 7.50
CA THR A 41 20.17 9.53 6.51
C THR A 41 18.93 8.75 6.08
N ARG A 42 19.03 7.43 5.86
CA ARG A 42 17.86 6.57 5.58
C ARG A 42 16.88 6.54 6.76
N HIS A 43 17.37 6.44 7.99
CA HIS A 43 16.53 6.47 9.18
C HIS A 43 15.80 7.81 9.33
N GLN A 44 16.49 8.91 9.07
CA GLN A 44 15.91 10.24 9.10
C GLN A 44 14.84 10.41 8.02
N SER A 45 15.12 9.99 6.77
CA SER A 45 14.14 10.07 5.69
C SER A 45 12.89 9.23 5.96
N LEU A 46 13.04 8.04 6.56
CA LEU A 46 11.89 7.20 6.92
C LEU A 46 11.05 7.83 8.04
N ARG A 47 11.68 8.50 9.01
CA ARG A 47 10.96 9.24 10.04
C ARG A 47 10.18 10.41 9.46
N ASP A 48 10.77 11.14 8.52
CA ASP A 48 10.10 12.26 7.86
C ASP A 48 8.92 11.76 7.01
N GLN A 49 9.12 10.70 6.22
CA GLN A 49 8.03 10.05 5.47
C GLN A 49 6.90 9.57 6.37
N LYS A 50 7.21 8.97 7.52
CA LYS A 50 6.20 8.56 8.49
C LYS A 50 5.40 9.75 8.99
N ARG A 51 6.07 10.85 9.33
CA ARG A 51 5.41 12.07 9.81
C ARG A 51 4.51 12.70 8.75
N ASP A 52 4.93 12.69 7.49
CA ASP A 52 4.13 13.22 6.39
C ASP A 52 2.91 12.32 6.12
N LEU A 53 3.07 10.99 6.17
CA LEU A 53 1.94 10.06 6.09
C LEU A 53 0.95 10.24 7.24
N GLU A 54 1.42 10.46 8.47
CA GLU A 54 0.54 10.75 9.62
C GLU A 54 -0.23 12.06 9.42
N ARG A 55 0.41 13.11 8.88
CA ARG A 55 -0.28 14.37 8.53
C ARG A 55 -1.32 14.17 7.44
N ASP A 56 -0.99 13.39 6.40
CA ASP A 56 -1.93 13.07 5.32
C ASP A 56 -3.14 12.29 5.84
N LEU A 57 -2.92 11.34 6.75
CA LEU A 57 -4.02 10.63 7.41
C LEU A 57 -4.92 11.58 8.20
N VAL A 58 -4.34 12.44 9.04
CA VAL A 58 -5.10 13.43 9.80
C VAL A 58 -5.87 14.37 8.87
N SER A 59 -5.25 14.83 7.78
CA SER A 59 -5.90 15.69 6.79
C SER A 59 -7.07 14.99 6.10
N LYS A 60 -6.89 13.72 5.69
CA LYS A 60 -7.97 12.92 5.09
C LYS A 60 -9.08 12.63 6.08
N GLU A 61 -8.77 12.34 7.35
CA GLU A 61 -9.76 12.15 8.40
C GLU A 61 -10.58 13.43 8.66
N GLN A 62 -9.92 14.59 8.72
CA GLN A 62 -10.60 15.88 8.82
C GLN A 62 -11.48 16.16 7.59
N THR A 63 -11.00 15.81 6.39
CA THR A 63 -11.79 15.93 5.16
C THR A 63 -13.01 15.01 5.20
N LEU A 64 -12.87 13.78 5.69
CA LEU A 64 -13.99 12.86 5.87
C LEU A 64 -14.97 13.35 6.95
N ALA A 65 -14.47 13.93 8.04
CA ALA A 65 -15.30 14.48 9.10
C ALA A 65 -16.10 15.71 8.61
N THR A 66 -15.47 16.59 7.85
CA THR A 66 -16.13 17.76 7.23
C THR A 66 -17.11 17.36 6.13
N LEU A 67 -16.79 16.34 5.33
CA LEU A 67 -17.75 15.75 4.39
C LEU A 67 -18.95 15.17 5.14
N ARG A 68 -18.74 14.38 6.21
CA ARG A 68 -19.82 13.84 7.05
C ARG A 68 -20.70 14.92 7.67
N SER A 69 -20.12 16.04 8.12
CA SER A 69 -20.90 17.14 8.71
C SER A 69 -21.60 18.00 7.66
N SER A 70 -20.98 18.24 6.50
CA SER A 70 -21.61 18.96 5.36
C SER A 70 -22.72 18.13 4.70
N GLN A 71 -22.62 16.80 4.80
CA GLN A 71 -23.63 15.84 4.38
C GLN A 71 -24.67 15.59 5.50
N GLY A 72 -24.84 16.56 6.41
CA GLY A 72 -25.79 16.56 7.54
C GLY A 72 -27.27 16.48 7.18
N ASP A 73 -27.63 16.05 5.97
CA ASP A 73 -29.01 15.72 5.58
C ASP A 73 -29.13 14.41 4.80
N ILE A 74 -28.02 13.70 4.53
CA ILE A 74 -28.11 12.29 4.14
C ILE A 74 -27.97 11.51 5.43
N ARG A 75 -29.11 11.32 6.10
CA ARG A 75 -29.29 10.31 7.16
C ARG A 75 -28.42 9.12 6.82
N GLY A 76 -27.39 8.90 7.66
CA GLY A 76 -26.57 7.71 7.55
C GLY A 76 -27.52 6.54 7.56
N ILE A 77 -27.65 5.86 6.42
CA ILE A 77 -28.43 4.64 6.34
C ILE A 77 -27.74 3.71 7.33
N THR A 78 -28.36 3.53 8.48
CA THR A 78 -27.85 2.64 9.51
C THR A 78 -27.82 1.24 8.90
N VAL A 79 -26.93 0.37 9.37
CA VAL A 79 -26.94 -1.03 8.90
C VAL A 79 -28.32 -1.67 9.12
N ALA A 80 -29.07 -1.20 10.11
CA ALA A 80 -30.48 -1.54 10.35
C ALA A 80 -31.46 -0.99 9.29
N ASP A 81 -31.29 0.23 8.78
CA ASP A 81 -32.09 0.76 7.65
C ASP A 81 -31.72 0.07 6.31
N LEU A 82 -30.48 -0.43 6.20
CA LEU A 82 -30.00 -1.21 5.05
C LEU A 82 -30.53 -2.65 5.04
N GLU A 83 -30.96 -3.17 6.20
CA GLU A 83 -31.59 -4.48 6.37
C GLU A 83 -33.12 -4.43 6.19
N ALA A 84 -33.74 -3.25 6.32
CA ALA A 84 -35.19 -3.06 6.25
C ALA A 84 -35.75 -2.82 4.82
N VAL A 85 -34.87 -2.63 3.83
CA VAL A 85 -35.28 -2.62 2.42
C VAL A 85 -34.84 -3.96 1.84
N GLU A 86 -35.77 -4.73 1.26
CA GLU A 86 -35.48 -5.85 0.38
C GLU A 86 -34.58 -5.35 -0.78
N SER A 87 -33.27 -5.20 -0.51
CA SER A 87 -32.31 -4.75 -1.51
C SER A 87 -32.13 -5.91 -2.48
N ASP A 88 -32.52 -5.65 -3.72
CA ASP A 88 -32.35 -6.50 -4.89
C ASP A 88 -30.97 -7.19 -4.85
N GLU A 89 -30.93 -8.50 -5.07
CA GLU A 89 -29.70 -9.30 -5.07
C GLU A 89 -28.62 -8.66 -5.95
N ASN A 90 -29.02 -8.00 -7.05
CA ASN A 90 -28.12 -7.28 -7.95
C ASN A 90 -27.38 -6.13 -7.28
N GLU A 91 -28.03 -5.38 -6.40
CA GLU A 91 -27.43 -4.23 -5.71
C GLU A 91 -26.42 -4.69 -4.66
N LYS A 92 -26.74 -5.76 -3.91
CA LYS A 92 -25.82 -6.38 -2.94
C LYS A 92 -24.54 -6.85 -3.61
N VAL A 93 -24.68 -7.54 -4.75
CA VAL A 93 -23.56 -8.02 -5.56
C VAL A 93 -22.74 -6.85 -6.11
N GLY A 94 -23.39 -5.80 -6.63
CA GLY A 94 -22.72 -4.60 -7.12
C GLY A 94 -21.86 -3.92 -6.06
N ARG A 95 -22.41 -3.75 -4.84
CA ARG A 95 -21.67 -3.20 -3.69
C ARG A 95 -20.51 -4.08 -3.27
N TYR A 96 -20.68 -5.40 -3.25
CA TYR A 96 -19.60 -6.35 -2.94
C TYR A 96 -18.42 -6.19 -3.92
N LEU A 97 -18.70 -6.14 -5.22
CA LEU A 97 -17.69 -6.02 -6.25
C LEU A 97 -16.94 -4.67 -6.18
N LEU A 98 -17.64 -3.58 -5.89
CA LEU A 98 -17.03 -2.26 -5.66
C LEU A 98 -16.15 -2.25 -4.41
N ASN A 99 -16.65 -2.77 -3.28
CA ASN A 99 -15.93 -2.77 -2.00
C ASN A 99 -14.67 -3.65 -2.03
N LYS A 100 -14.68 -4.72 -2.83
CA LYS A 100 -13.52 -5.58 -3.05
C LYS A 100 -12.58 -5.07 -4.15
N GLY A 101 -12.88 -3.92 -4.75
CA GLY A 101 -12.08 -3.34 -5.83
C GLY A 101 -12.05 -4.21 -7.09
N LYS A 102 -13.06 -5.07 -7.28
CA LYS A 102 -13.15 -5.97 -8.44
C LYS A 102 -13.69 -5.26 -9.69
N ILE A 103 -14.42 -4.17 -9.49
CA ILE A 103 -14.90 -3.28 -10.55
C ILE A 103 -14.71 -1.83 -10.13
N THR A 104 -14.54 -0.92 -11.09
CA THR A 104 -14.54 0.52 -10.83
C THR A 104 -15.96 1.09 -10.78
N ARG A 105 -16.10 2.32 -10.26
CA ARG A 105 -17.39 3.02 -10.23
C ARG A 105 -17.93 3.26 -11.64
N GLU A 106 -17.08 3.61 -12.61
CA GLU A 106 -17.53 3.77 -13.99
C GLU A 106 -18.00 2.44 -14.60
N GLN A 107 -17.33 1.32 -14.29
CA GLN A 107 -17.73 -0.01 -14.76
C GLN A 107 -19.08 -0.42 -14.17
N HIS A 108 -19.31 -0.13 -12.88
CA HIS A 108 -20.60 -0.37 -12.22
C HIS A 108 -21.75 0.39 -12.88
N GLU A 109 -21.58 1.69 -13.13
CA GLU A 109 -22.61 2.51 -13.80
C GLU A 109 -22.87 2.03 -15.24
N ARG A 110 -21.84 1.60 -15.97
CA ARG A 110 -21.99 1.03 -17.31
C ARG A 110 -22.71 -0.31 -17.28
N ALA A 111 -22.43 -1.16 -16.30
CA ALA A 111 -23.11 -2.43 -16.13
C ALA A 111 -24.61 -2.23 -15.83
N LEU A 112 -24.97 -1.31 -14.92
CA LEU A 112 -26.37 -0.99 -14.63
C LEU A 112 -27.14 -0.52 -15.86
N LYS A 113 -26.57 0.42 -16.64
CA LYS A 113 -27.20 0.89 -17.89
C LYS A 113 -27.39 -0.22 -18.93
N LYS A 114 -26.50 -1.21 -18.94
CA LYS A 114 -26.55 -2.33 -19.89
C LYS A 114 -27.44 -3.48 -19.40
N MET A 115 -27.76 -3.52 -18.10
CA MET A 115 -28.67 -4.49 -17.51
C MET A 115 -30.08 -4.37 -18.09
N ASP A 116 -30.61 -3.15 -18.18
CA ASP A 116 -31.94 -2.89 -18.76
C ASP A 116 -32.02 -3.24 -20.25
N ILE A 117 -30.90 -3.07 -20.96
CA ILE A 117 -30.82 -3.31 -22.41
C ILE A 117 -30.68 -4.80 -22.71
N LEU A 118 -29.81 -5.50 -21.97
CA LEU A 118 -29.51 -6.91 -22.19
C LEU A 118 -30.53 -7.85 -21.51
N LYS A 119 -31.36 -7.33 -20.59
CA LYS A 119 -32.29 -8.12 -19.76
C LYS A 119 -31.61 -9.30 -19.07
N MET A 120 -30.37 -9.09 -18.65
CA MET A 120 -29.55 -10.06 -17.93
C MET A 120 -29.38 -9.61 -16.47
N ASP A 121 -29.03 -10.54 -15.60
CA ASP A 121 -28.64 -10.25 -14.22
C ASP A 121 -27.34 -9.43 -14.17
N TYR A 122 -27.15 -8.68 -13.08
CA TYR A 122 -26.02 -7.77 -12.95
C TYR A 122 -24.66 -8.49 -13.09
N ILE A 123 -24.54 -9.72 -12.59
CA ILE A 123 -23.34 -10.56 -12.74
C ILE A 123 -23.15 -10.96 -14.20
N GLY A 124 -24.21 -11.42 -14.87
CA GLY A 124 -24.20 -11.77 -16.28
C GLY A 124 -23.71 -10.61 -17.16
N VAL A 125 -24.17 -9.38 -16.89
CA VAL A 125 -23.71 -8.18 -17.59
C VAL A 125 -22.24 -7.89 -17.30
N CYS A 126 -21.81 -7.96 -16.04
CA CYS A 126 -20.41 -7.75 -15.67
C CYS A 126 -19.47 -8.77 -16.34
N MET A 127 -19.90 -10.03 -16.47
CA MET A 127 -19.15 -11.06 -17.18
C MET A 127 -19.16 -10.83 -18.70
N ALA A 128 -20.31 -10.50 -19.27
CA ALA A 128 -20.46 -10.26 -20.72
C ALA A 128 -19.64 -9.04 -21.19
N LEU A 129 -19.51 -8.02 -20.35
CA LEU A 129 -18.68 -6.83 -20.61
C LEU A 129 -17.19 -7.07 -20.32
N GLY A 130 -16.81 -8.25 -19.79
CA GLY A 130 -15.43 -8.60 -19.46
C GLY A 130 -14.88 -7.85 -18.24
N PHE A 131 -15.75 -7.34 -17.35
CA PHE A 131 -15.33 -6.64 -16.13
C PHE A 131 -14.89 -7.61 -15.03
N ILE A 132 -15.46 -8.81 -14.99
CA ILE A 132 -15.14 -9.85 -14.00
C ILE A 132 -15.00 -11.21 -14.68
N ASP A 133 -14.17 -12.07 -14.07
CA ASP A 133 -14.07 -13.47 -14.44
C ASP A 133 -15.18 -14.33 -13.79
N LEU A 134 -15.33 -15.56 -14.28
CA LEU A 134 -16.33 -16.51 -13.78
C LEU A 134 -16.13 -16.84 -12.30
N GLU A 135 -14.87 -16.87 -11.84
CA GLU A 135 -14.54 -17.16 -10.45
C GLU A 135 -15.01 -16.03 -9.51
N THR A 136 -14.70 -14.77 -9.85
CA THR A 136 -15.16 -13.59 -9.10
C THR A 136 -16.67 -13.47 -9.15
N GLY A 137 -17.31 -13.78 -10.29
CA GLY A 137 -18.77 -13.82 -10.42
C GLY A 137 -19.42 -14.83 -9.45
N ASN A 138 -18.85 -16.03 -9.34
CA ASN A 138 -19.35 -17.05 -8.41
C ASN A 138 -19.15 -16.65 -6.93
N GLN A 139 -18.02 -16.00 -6.61
CA GLN A 139 -17.78 -15.49 -5.26
C GLN A 139 -18.76 -14.37 -4.90
N ALA A 140 -19.03 -13.44 -5.83
CA ALA A 140 -19.99 -12.36 -5.63
C ALA A 140 -21.43 -12.89 -5.48
N LYS A 141 -21.81 -13.91 -6.26
CA LYS A 141 -23.11 -14.58 -6.16
C LYS A 141 -23.30 -15.27 -4.80
N LYS A 142 -22.26 -15.94 -4.28
CA LYS A 142 -22.28 -16.55 -2.95
C LYS A 142 -22.40 -15.48 -1.85
N ALA A 143 -21.65 -14.39 -1.97
CA ALA A 143 -21.71 -13.27 -1.04
C ALA A 143 -23.10 -12.60 -1.02
N GLY A 144 -23.75 -12.46 -2.18
CA GLY A 144 -25.12 -11.94 -2.28
C GLY A 144 -26.16 -12.81 -1.57
N LYS A 145 -26.02 -14.14 -1.64
CA LYS A 145 -26.94 -15.11 -1.00
C LYS A 145 -26.76 -15.26 0.51
N LEU A 146 -25.52 -15.19 1.00
CA LEU A 146 -25.19 -15.34 2.43
C LEU A 146 -25.69 -14.18 3.30
N SER A 147 -26.02 -13.03 2.71
CA SER A 147 -26.59 -11.87 3.40
C SER A 147 -28.13 -11.87 3.47
N THR A 148 -28.76 -13.03 3.29
CA THR A 148 -30.20 -13.25 3.48
C THR A 148 -30.33 -14.34 4.54
N PRO A 149 -30.67 -14.01 5.81
CA PRO A 149 -31.13 -15.03 6.74
C PRO A 149 -32.45 -15.56 6.19
N SER A 150 -32.46 -16.84 5.81
CA SER A 150 -33.69 -17.58 5.56
C SER A 150 -34.51 -17.58 6.86
N LEU A 151 -35.66 -16.91 6.84
CA LEU A 151 -36.74 -17.11 7.82
C LEU A 151 -37.30 -18.53 7.69
#